data_AF-A0A348MZB8-F1
#
_entry.id   AF-A0A348MZB8-F1
#
_cell.length_a   1.000
_cell.length_b   1.000
_cell.length_c   1.000
_cell.angle_alpha   90.00
_cell.angle_beta   90.00
_cell.angle_gamma   90.00
#
_symmetry.space_group_name_H-M   'P 1'
#
loop_
_entity.id
_entity.type
_entity.pdbx_description
1 polymer ?
#
loop_
_entity_poly.entity_id
_entity_poly.type
_entity_poly.pdbx_seq_one_letter_code
_entity_poly.pdbx_strand_id
1 'polypeptide(L)' 'MLAGIIRFSLIQRVFVVIISLFILLAGTSAWFALPIDAFPDIAPTQVKVILKAPGMTAEEIEAQVTLPIETELL' A
#
# COMPACT_ATOMS: atom_id res chain seq x y z
N MET A 1 12.82 -24.20 -28.20
CA MET A 1 12.25 -23.90 -26.86
C MET A 1 10.73 -23.85 -26.87
N LEU A 2 10.09 -22.91 -27.57
CA LEU A 2 8.62 -22.76 -27.63
C LEU A 2 7.87 -24.05 -28.03
N ALA A 3 8.32 -24.71 -29.09
CA ALA A 3 7.74 -25.98 -29.53
C ALA A 3 7.82 -27.08 -28.45
N GLY A 4 8.87 -27.06 -27.62
CA GLY A 4 9.03 -28.01 -26.50
C GLY A 4 8.02 -27.76 -25.38
N ILE A 5 7.77 -26.49 -25.05
CA ILE A 5 6.76 -26.09 -24.05
C ILE A 5 5.37 -26.46 -24.55
N ILE A 6 5.04 -26.12 -25.80
CA ILE A 6 3.75 -26.46 -26.42
C ILE A 6 3.54 -27.99 -26.41
N ARG A 7 4.55 -28.75 -26.82
CA ARG A 7 4.48 -30.22 -26.81
C ARG A 7 4.27 -30.76 -25.39
N PHE A 8 4.98 -30.23 -24.40
CA PHE A 8 4.80 -30.61 -23.00
C PHE A 8 3.37 -30.30 -22.50
N SER A 9 2.88 -29.09 -22.77
CA SER A 9 1.52 -28.67 -22.38
C SER A 9 0.43 -29.55 -23.01
N LEU A 10 0.61 -29.98 -24.27
CA LEU A 10 -0.34 -30.85 -24.96
C LEU A 10 -0.29 -32.31 -24.44
N ILE A 11 0.90 -32.82 -24.11
CA ILE A 11 1.06 -34.17 -23.55
C ILE A 11 0.49 -34.23 -22.13
N GLN A 12 0.81 -33.23 -21.29
CA GLN A 12 0.39 -33.16 -19.89
C GLN A 12 -0.89 -32.32 -19.71
N ARG A 13 -1.86 -32.48 -20.62
CA ARG A 13 -3.07 -31.64 -20.68
C ARG A 13 -3.87 -31.59 -19.38
N VAL A 14 -3.97 -32.71 -18.65
CA VAL A 14 -4.72 -32.78 -17.38
C VAL A 14 -4.04 -31.94 -16.32
N PHE A 15 -2.71 -32.03 -16.19
CA PHE A 15 -1.92 -31.22 -15.28
C PHE A 15 -2.07 -29.72 -15.59
N VAL A 16 -2.01 -29.34 -16.87
CA VAL A 16 -2.21 -27.95 -17.31
C VAL A 16 -3.61 -27.44 -16.96
N VAL A 17 -4.65 -28.25 -17.16
CA VAL A 17 -6.03 -27.88 -16.80
C VAL A 17 -6.18 -27.70 -15.29
N ILE A 18 -5.62 -28.59 -14.47
CA ILE A 18 -5.66 -28.46 -13.01
C ILE A 18 -4.99 -27.16 -12.56
N ILE A 19 -3.77 -26.88 -13.03
CA ILE A 19 -3.07 -25.63 -12.71
C ILE A 19 -3.90 -24.42 -13.15
N SER A 20 -4.48 -24.46 -14.34
CA SER A 20 -5.31 -23.37 -14.85
C SER A 20 -6.52 -23.12 -13.95
N LEU A 21 -7.17 -24.19 -13.47
CA LEU A 21 -8.29 -24.10 -12.54
C LEU A 21 -7.86 -23.51 -11.19
N PHE A 22 -6.72 -23.93 -10.64
CA PHE A 22 -6.17 -23.35 -9.41
C PHE A 22 -5.88 -21.86 -9.56
N ILE A 23 -5.27 -21.45 -10.68
CA ILE A 23 -5.01 -20.03 -10.98
C ILE A 23 -6.31 -19.24 -11.09
N LEU A 24 -7.33 -19.79 -11.76
CA LEU A 24 -8.64 -19.14 -11.86
C LEU A 24 -9.30 -18.94 -10.51
N LEU A 25 -9.30 -19.97 -9.65
CA LEU A 25 -9.87 -19.89 -8.30
C LEU A 25 -9.12 -18.87 -7.44
N ALA A 26 -7.79 -18.96 -7.42
CA ALA A 26 -6.95 -18.03 -6.66
C ALA A 26 -7.13 -16.58 -7.14
N GLY A 27 -7.14 -16.37 -8.46
CA GLY A 27 -7.37 -15.05 -9.06
C GLY A 27 -8.76 -14.50 -8.74
N THR A 28 -9.79 -15.34 -8.76
CA THR A 28 -11.15 -14.96 -8.40
C THR A 28 -11.25 -14.57 -6.92
N SER A 29 -10.65 -15.36 -6.02
CA SER A 29 -10.60 -15.02 -4.60
C SER A 29 -9.84 -13.70 -4.36
N ALA A 30 -8.71 -13.48 -5.05
CA ALA A 30 -7.95 -12.24 -4.96
C ALA A 30 -8.74 -11.03 -5.48
N TRP A 31 -9.51 -11.21 -6.56
CA TRP A 31 -10.38 -10.17 -7.12
C TRP A 31 -11.43 -9.70 -6.11
N PHE A 32 -12.07 -10.64 -5.41
CA PHE A 32 -13.04 -10.30 -4.37
C PHE A 32 -12.42 -9.74 -3.09
N ALA A 33 -11.15 -10.02 -2.82
CA ALA A 33 -10.42 -9.49 -1.68
C ALA A 33 -9.77 -8.12 -1.94
N LEU A 34 -9.72 -7.67 -3.21
CA LEU A 34 -9.07 -6.43 -3.56
C LEU A 34 -9.85 -5.24 -2.97
N PRO A 35 -9.22 -4.38 -2.14
CA PRO A 35 -9.89 -3.19 -1.63
C PRO A 35 -10.20 -2.25 -2.80
N ILE A 36 -11.46 -1.79 -2.85
CA ILE A 36 -11.90 -0.82 -3.84
C ILE A 36 -11.74 0.56 -3.21
N ASP A 37 -10.86 1.38 -3.78
CA ASP A 37 -10.76 2.80 -3.46
C ASP A 37 -11.28 3.63 -4.64
N ALA A 38 -12.05 4.67 -4.34
CA ALA A 38 -12.65 5.54 -5.36
C ALA A 38 -11.64 6.56 -5.88
N PHE A 39 -10.62 6.89 -5.09
CA PHE A 39 -9.63 7.90 -5.42
C PHE A 39 -8.23 7.43 -5.04
N PRO A 40 -7.20 7.78 -5.82
CA PRO A 40 -5.83 7.54 -5.39
C PRO A 40 -5.50 8.42 -4.18
N ASP A 41 -4.69 7.89 -3.26
CA ASP A 41 -4.08 8.72 -2.21
C ASP A 41 -3.07 9.67 -2.85
N ILE A 42 -3.44 10.94 -2.91
CA ILE A 42 -2.64 12.05 -3.43
C ILE A 42 -1.97 12.86 -2.31
N ALA A 43 -2.25 12.52 -1.04
CA ALA A 43 -1.68 13.25 0.07
C ALA A 43 -0.19 12.92 0.20
N PRO A 44 0.71 13.92 0.30
CA PRO A 44 2.10 13.63 0.61
C PRO A 44 2.19 13.06 2.03
N THR A 45 3.17 12.19 2.27
CA THR A 45 3.44 11.66 3.60
C THR A 45 3.80 12.81 4.55
N GLN A 46 3.00 13.02 5.58
CA GLN A 46 3.18 14.08 6.57
C GLN A 46 3.20 13.50 7.98
N VAL A 47 4.10 14.02 8.82
CA VAL A 47 4.13 13.74 10.26
C VAL A 47 3.62 14.97 11.00
N LYS A 48 2.58 14.80 11.81
CA LYS A 48 1.97 15.90 12.58
C LYS A 48 2.29 15.75 14.06
N VAL A 49 2.98 16.74 14.63
CA VAL A 49 3.23 16.83 16.08
C VAL A 49 2.20 17.79 16.68
N ILE A 50 1.42 17.32 17.65
CA ILE A 50 0.38 18.12 18.31
C ILE A 50 0.69 18.18 19.80
N LEU A 51 0.96 19.38 20.31
CA LEU A 51 1.19 19.63 21.74
C LEU A 51 0.10 20.55 22.30
N LYS A 52 -0.36 20.25 23.51
CA LYS A 52 -1.30 21.09 24.25
C LYS A 52 -0.56 21.78 25.39
N ALA A 53 -0.56 23.11 25.39
CA ALA A 53 0.07 23.94 26.40
C ALA A 53 -0.99 24.88 27.04
N PRO A 54 -1.82 24.35 27.96
CA PRO A 54 -2.88 25.16 28.58
C PRO A 54 -2.28 26.25 29.47
N GLY A 55 -2.76 27.47 29.31
CA GLY A 55 -2.32 28.62 30.12
C GLY A 55 -1.15 29.42 29.53
N MET A 56 -0.53 28.96 28.44
CA MET A 56 0.46 29.74 27.68
C MET A 56 -0.25 30.62 26.65
N THR A 57 0.29 31.82 26.42
CA THR A 57 -0.18 32.68 25.32
C THR A 57 0.32 32.16 23.96
N ALA A 58 -0.27 32.64 22.86
CA ALA A 58 0.14 32.22 21.52
C ALA A 58 1.64 32.51 21.25
N GLU A 59 2.12 33.67 21.68
CA GLU A 59 3.52 34.10 21.53
C GLU A 59 4.48 33.22 22.34
N GLU A 60 4.09 32.84 23.56
CA GLU A 60 4.89 31.96 24.40
C GLU A 60 4.99 30.54 23.80
N ILE A 61 3.89 30.03 23.22
CA ILE A 61 3.89 28.73 22.55
C ILE A 61 4.79 28.74 21.31
N GLU A 62 4.71 29.80 20.49
CA GLU A 62 5.56 29.93 19.31
C GLU A 62 7.05 29.94 19.69
N ALA A 63 7.44 30.85 20.59
CA ALA A 63 8.84 31.06 20.94
C ALA A 63 9.45 29.88 21.73
N GLN A 64 8.69 29.24 22.62
CA GLN A 64 9.23 28.21 23.52
C GLN A 64 8.99 26.78 23.07
N VAL A 65 7.99 26.54 22.20
CA VAL A 65 7.59 25.19 21.80
C VAL A 65 7.73 25.00 20.30
N THR A 66 7.01 25.77 19.49
CA THR A 66 6.96 25.54 18.04
C THR A 66 8.31 25.79 17.38
N LEU A 67 8.93 26.92 17.65
CA LEU A 67 10.17 27.34 16.98
C LEU A 67 11.36 26.41 17.29
N PRO A 68 11.60 25.98 18.54
CA PRO A 68 12.62 24.96 18.82
C PRO A 68 12.35 23.63 18.13
N ILE A 69 11.08 23.17 18.11
CA ILE A 69 10.72 21.89 17.47
C ILE A 69 10.92 21.97 15.96
N GLU A 70 10.48 23.04 15.30
CA GLU A 70 10.68 23.22 13.86
C GLU A 70 12.15 23.32 13.49
N THR A 71 12.97 24.00 14.30
CA THR A 71 14.41 24.15 14.04
C THR A 71 15.15 22.82 14.07
N GLU A 72 14.81 21.91 14.99
CA GLU A 72 15.43 20.59 15.07
C GLU A 72 14.88 19.60 14.02
N LEU A 73 13.73 19.90 13.40
CA LEU A 73 13.12 19.09 12.35
C LEU A 73 13.54 19.51 10.93
N LEU A 74 14.11 20.70 10.76
CA LEU A 74 14.63 21.23 9.48
C LEU A 74 16.01 20.66 9.14
#